data_AF-A0A9W7FGI9-F1
#
_entry.id   AF-A0A9W7FGI9-F1
#
_cell.length_a   1.000
_cell.length_b   1.000
_cell.length_c   1.000
_cell.angle_alpha   90.00
_cell.angle_beta   90.00
_cell.angle_gamma   90.00
#
_symmetry.space_group_name_H-M   'P 1'
#
loop_
_entity.id
_entity.type
_entity.pdbx_description
1 polymer ?
#
loop_
_entity_poly.entity_id
_entity_poly.type
_entity_poly.pdbx_seq_one_letter_code
_entity_poly.pdbx_strand_id
1 'polypeptide(L)'
;MGEPIKMWTPRDILGAELPVHYPACPEECTPLASVYANLKSSDITLFNQIRRFRGPWLVSVSSDLTHKIVTASSKFVTDMGYEDGELIGHNCKKLQGSVMQQDGEWNNVENKKLTDAFKTHSDVNVRFLNFKGNGRPFGNSLTVLVLRDKENNPVYHLGVIKIVAPPVSPFGPGDTAPVSKKKKR
;
A
#
# COMPACT_ATOMS: atom_id res chain seq x y z
N MET A 1 -1.87 39.61 -5.26
CA MET A 1 -0.83 38.61 -4.93
C MET A 1 -1.55 37.27 -4.83
N GLY A 2 -1.31 36.35 -5.76
CA GLY A 2 -1.88 35.01 -5.68
C GLY A 2 -1.17 34.23 -4.58
N GLU A 3 -1.90 33.52 -3.73
CA GLU A 3 -1.25 32.63 -2.76
C GLU A 3 -0.40 31.58 -3.49
N PRO A 4 0.77 31.21 -2.94
CA PRO A 4 1.58 30.14 -3.51
C PRO A 4 0.77 28.84 -3.54
N ILE A 5 0.87 28.09 -4.64
CA ILE A 5 0.23 26.78 -4.78
C ILE A 5 0.74 25.89 -3.65
N LYS A 6 -0.12 25.59 -2.67
CA LYS A 6 0.20 24.68 -1.58
C LYS A 6 0.51 23.31 -2.16
N MET A 7 1.75 22.88 -2.05
CA MET A 7 2.17 21.53 -2.39
C MET A 7 1.71 20.59 -1.27
N TRP A 8 0.80 19.67 -1.57
CA TRP A 8 0.25 18.74 -0.59
C TRP A 8 1.21 17.58 -0.35
N THR A 9 1.56 17.30 0.92
CA THR A 9 2.31 16.09 1.26
C THR A 9 1.43 14.84 1.13
N PRO A 10 2.01 13.64 1.03
CA PRO A 10 1.23 12.41 1.09
C PRO A 10 0.33 12.31 2.33
N ARG A 11 0.80 12.79 3.49
CA ARG A 11 -0.01 12.88 4.71
C ARG A 11 -1.13 13.89 4.60
N ASP A 12 -0.92 15.04 3.95
CA ASP A 12 -2.01 16.03 3.76
C ASP A 12 -3.11 15.50 2.84
N ILE A 13 -2.74 14.77 1.78
CA ILE A 13 -3.69 14.16 0.84
C ILE A 13 -4.54 13.09 1.52
N LEU A 14 -3.91 12.29 2.39
CA LEU A 14 -4.55 11.15 3.04
C LEU A 14 -5.22 11.49 4.39
N GLY A 15 -4.75 12.54 5.05
CA GLY A 15 -5.25 13.03 6.34
C GLY A 15 -6.29 14.15 6.21
N ALA A 16 -6.60 14.60 4.98
CA ALA A 16 -7.73 15.49 4.72
C ALA A 16 -9.00 14.90 5.34
N GLU A 17 -9.76 15.72 6.07
CA GLU A 17 -10.92 15.28 6.86
C GLU A 17 -11.87 14.42 6.02
N LEU A 18 -11.83 13.10 6.27
CA LEU A 18 -12.77 12.17 5.65
C LEU A 18 -14.17 12.44 6.23
N PRO A 19 -15.24 12.33 5.43
CA PRO A 19 -16.61 12.61 5.87
C PRO A 19 -16.95 11.87 7.17
N VAL A 20 -17.58 12.57 8.11
CA VAL A 20 -17.80 12.15 9.51
C VAL A 20 -18.68 10.88 9.62
N HIS A 21 -19.45 10.55 8.60
CA HIS A 21 -20.36 9.41 8.60
C HIS A 21 -19.89 8.28 7.69
N TYR A 22 -19.11 7.37 8.28
CA TYR A 22 -18.98 6.00 7.78
C TYR A 22 -19.26 5.02 8.92
N PRO A 23 -20.09 3.98 8.68
CA PRO A 23 -20.37 3.00 9.72
C PRO A 23 -19.09 2.26 10.11
N ALA A 24 -18.85 2.18 11.42
CA ALA A 24 -17.70 1.50 12.00
C ALA A 24 -17.59 0.08 11.44
N CYS A 25 -16.41 -0.27 10.93
CA CYS A 25 -16.14 -1.62 10.44
C CYS A 25 -15.88 -2.52 11.66
N PRO A 26 -16.53 -3.70 11.77
CA PRO A 26 -16.20 -4.68 12.79
C PRO A 26 -14.77 -5.20 12.55
N GLU A 27 -14.10 -5.51 13.66
CA GLU A 27 -12.66 -5.62 13.82
C GLU A 27 -11.98 -6.61 12.85
N GLU A 28 -10.84 -6.17 12.27
CA GLU A 28 -10.02 -6.98 11.35
C GLU A 28 -8.96 -7.80 12.12
N CYS A 29 -8.63 -8.97 11.57
CA CYS A 29 -7.68 -9.95 12.11
C CYS A 29 -6.29 -9.36 12.42
N THR A 30 -5.64 -9.83 13.50
CA THR A 30 -4.27 -9.53 14.01
C THR A 30 -4.03 -8.19 14.76
N PRO A 31 -3.04 -8.12 15.68
CA PRO A 31 -3.14 -7.33 16.91
C PRO A 31 -2.90 -5.84 16.66
N LEU A 32 -3.92 -5.14 16.19
CA LEU A 32 -3.96 -3.67 16.10
C LEU A 32 -3.48 -3.01 17.41
N ALA A 33 -3.73 -3.65 18.56
CA ALA A 33 -3.24 -3.22 19.86
C ALA A 33 -1.71 -2.97 19.90
N SER A 34 -0.90 -3.84 19.29
CA SER A 34 0.56 -3.67 19.26
C SER A 34 1.00 -2.56 18.30
N VAL A 35 0.22 -2.30 17.25
CA VAL A 35 0.42 -1.13 16.39
C VAL A 35 0.15 0.14 17.18
N TYR A 36 -1.05 0.26 17.79
CA TYR A 36 -1.44 1.45 18.56
C TYR A 36 -0.53 1.76 19.75
N ALA A 37 -0.06 0.73 20.47
CA ALA A 37 0.77 0.90 21.66
C ALA A 37 2.08 1.66 21.39
N ASN A 38 2.61 1.55 20.17
CA ASN A 38 3.91 2.07 19.79
C ASN A 38 3.83 3.37 18.98
N LEU A 39 2.65 3.96 18.80
CA LEU A 39 2.48 5.16 17.97
C LEU A 39 2.32 6.44 18.79
N LYS A 40 2.83 7.55 18.26
CA LYS A 40 2.48 8.89 18.73
C LYS A 40 1.05 9.27 18.33
N SER A 41 0.45 10.19 19.07
CA SER A 41 -0.96 10.58 18.91
C SER A 41 -1.32 11.07 17.51
N SER A 42 -0.44 11.82 16.83
CA SER A 42 -0.70 12.29 15.45
C SER A 42 -0.86 11.12 14.47
N ASP A 43 -0.05 10.08 14.65
CA ASP A 43 0.01 8.94 13.73
C ASP A 43 -1.10 7.94 14.05
N ILE A 44 -1.53 7.86 15.32
CA ILE A 44 -2.78 7.19 15.71
C ILE A 44 -3.98 7.84 15.01
N THR A 45 -4.07 9.18 15.01
CA THR A 45 -5.17 9.90 14.34
C THR A 45 -5.17 9.63 12.84
N LEU A 46 -4.02 9.75 12.19
CA LEU A 46 -3.85 9.44 10.76
C LEU A 46 -4.25 7.98 10.46
N PHE A 47 -3.75 7.03 11.24
CA PHE A 47 -4.07 5.61 11.04
C PHE A 47 -5.57 5.35 11.20
N ASN A 48 -6.23 5.98 12.19
CA ASN A 48 -7.67 5.90 12.38
C ASN A 48 -8.45 6.46 11.18
N GLN A 49 -8.00 7.57 10.58
CA GLN A 49 -8.60 8.11 9.36
C GLN A 49 -8.48 7.11 8.20
N ILE A 50 -7.29 6.55 7.97
CA ILE A 50 -7.08 5.56 6.90
C ILE A 50 -7.91 4.30 7.10
N ARG A 51 -8.03 3.79 8.34
CA ARG A 51 -8.90 2.63 8.63
C ARG A 51 -10.36 2.89 8.28
N ARG A 52 -10.84 4.13 8.39
CA ARG A 52 -12.21 4.52 8.00
C ARG A 52 -12.41 4.59 6.49
N PHE A 53 -11.34 4.73 5.71
CA PHE A 53 -11.40 4.94 4.25
C PHE A 53 -11.93 3.73 3.44
N ARG A 54 -12.19 2.56 4.03
CA ARG A 54 -12.63 1.31 3.34
C ARG A 54 -11.82 0.99 2.06
N GLY A 55 -10.60 1.51 1.94
CA GLY A 55 -9.67 1.31 0.83
C GLY A 55 -8.66 0.20 1.16
N PRO A 56 -7.89 -0.29 0.17
CA PRO A 56 -6.85 -1.28 0.42
C PRO A 56 -5.63 -0.62 1.07
N TRP A 57 -5.33 -0.99 2.31
CA TRP A 57 -4.13 -0.58 3.05
C TRP A 57 -3.48 -1.76 3.78
N LEU A 58 -2.20 -1.60 4.14
CA LEU A 58 -1.41 -2.54 4.93
C LEU A 58 -0.46 -1.78 5.88
N VAL A 59 -0.03 -2.45 6.95
CA VAL A 59 1.02 -1.98 7.86
C VAL A 59 2.15 -3.00 7.88
N SER A 60 3.39 -2.53 7.76
CA SER A 60 4.58 -3.37 7.89
C SER A 60 5.58 -2.82 8.92
N VAL A 61 6.44 -3.68 9.44
CA VAL A 61 7.52 -3.26 10.35
C VAL A 61 8.56 -2.40 9.64
N SER A 62 9.02 -1.34 10.31
CA SER A 62 10.10 -0.48 9.82
C SER A 62 11.49 -0.90 10.29
N SER A 63 11.56 -1.69 11.37
CA SER A 63 12.81 -2.01 12.07
C SER A 63 13.67 -3.07 11.38
N ASP A 64 13.15 -3.78 10.38
CA ASP A 64 13.90 -4.79 9.65
C ASP A 64 13.85 -4.59 8.12
N LEU A 65 14.85 -5.14 7.42
CA LEU A 65 14.95 -5.10 5.96
C LEU A 65 13.91 -5.99 5.26
N THR A 66 13.15 -6.77 6.03
CA THR A 66 12.18 -7.72 5.49
C THR A 66 10.80 -7.10 5.29
N HIS A 67 10.52 -5.94 5.89
CA HIS A 67 9.27 -5.18 5.73
C HIS A 67 8.02 -6.07 5.81
N LYS A 68 8.01 -6.96 6.81
CA LYS A 68 6.94 -7.94 7.00
C LYS A 68 5.62 -7.23 7.28
N ILE A 69 4.57 -7.67 6.60
CA ILE A 69 3.21 -7.18 6.84
C ILE A 69 2.75 -7.66 8.22
N VAL A 70 2.36 -6.74 9.08
CA VAL A 70 1.83 -7.00 10.43
C VAL A 70 0.31 -7.14 10.38
N THR A 71 -0.34 -6.27 9.62
CA THR A 71 -1.80 -6.26 9.44
C THR A 71 -2.14 -5.62 8.11
N ALA A 72 -3.31 -5.94 7.57
CA ALA A 72 -3.83 -5.32 6.36
C ALA A 72 -5.35 -5.29 6.38
N SER A 73 -5.91 -4.36 5.61
CA SER A 73 -7.36 -4.31 5.41
C SER A 73 -7.89 -5.54 4.69
N SER A 74 -9.10 -5.95 5.05
CA SER A 74 -9.91 -6.93 4.32
C SER A 74 -10.03 -6.60 2.83
N LYS A 75 -10.17 -5.31 2.49
CA LYS A 75 -10.21 -4.85 1.10
C LYS A 75 -8.90 -5.10 0.37
N PHE A 76 -7.75 -4.89 1.02
CA PHE A 76 -6.46 -5.19 0.42
C PHE A 76 -6.35 -6.67 0.07
N VAL A 77 -6.65 -7.57 1.01
CA VAL A 77 -6.59 -9.01 0.75
C VAL A 77 -7.52 -9.40 -0.41
N THR A 78 -8.77 -8.93 -0.38
CA THR A 78 -9.77 -9.19 -1.42
C THR A 78 -9.35 -8.65 -2.79
N ASP A 79 -8.92 -7.39 -2.86
CA ASP A 79 -8.59 -6.72 -4.12
C ASP A 79 -7.31 -7.29 -4.76
N MET A 80 -6.33 -7.68 -3.95
CA MET A 80 -5.09 -8.30 -4.41
C MET A 80 -5.28 -9.77 -4.78
N GLY A 81 -6.28 -10.44 -4.20
CA GLY A 81 -6.65 -11.82 -4.53
C GLY A 81 -5.68 -12.87 -3.97
N TYR A 82 -5.10 -12.60 -2.79
CA TYR A 82 -4.34 -13.58 -2.00
C TYR A 82 -5.20 -14.08 -0.84
N GLU A 83 -4.86 -15.21 -0.24
CA GLU A 83 -5.56 -15.69 0.96
C GLU A 83 -5.10 -14.95 2.24
N ASP A 84 -5.94 -14.88 3.27
CA ASP A 84 -5.71 -14.12 4.52
C ASP A 84 -4.38 -14.50 5.23
N GLY A 85 -3.88 -15.71 5.03
CA GLY A 85 -2.61 -16.19 5.61
C GLY A 85 -1.37 -16.00 4.73
N GLU A 86 -1.53 -15.64 3.46
CA GLU A 86 -0.41 -15.57 2.50
C GLU A 86 0.36 -14.24 2.52
N LEU A 87 -0.25 -13.20 3.10
CA LEU A 87 0.28 -11.84 3.10
C LEU A 87 0.88 -11.46 4.45
N ILE A 88 0.19 -11.78 5.55
CA ILE A 88 0.67 -11.48 6.90
C ILE A 88 1.97 -12.24 7.17
N GLY A 89 2.96 -11.57 7.78
CA GLY A 89 4.28 -12.11 8.07
C GLY A 89 5.22 -12.20 6.87
N HIS A 90 4.77 -11.84 5.66
CA HIS A 90 5.57 -11.89 4.43
C HIS A 90 5.94 -10.49 3.94
N ASN A 91 6.97 -10.42 3.09
CA ASN A 91 7.39 -9.17 2.45
C ASN A 91 6.39 -8.77 1.35
N CYS A 92 6.01 -7.49 1.34
CA CYS A 92 5.12 -6.89 0.32
C CYS A 92 5.64 -7.04 -1.13
N LYS A 93 6.94 -7.28 -1.34
CA LYS A 93 7.55 -7.53 -2.65
C LYS A 93 6.93 -8.71 -3.40
N LYS A 94 6.23 -9.62 -2.71
CA LYS A 94 5.44 -10.69 -3.36
C LYS A 94 4.47 -10.13 -4.41
N LEU A 95 3.95 -8.91 -4.23
CA LEU A 95 3.04 -8.24 -5.18
C LEU A 95 3.70 -7.79 -6.49
N GLN A 96 5.04 -7.70 -6.54
CA GLN A 96 5.77 -7.26 -7.73
C GLN A 96 5.87 -8.35 -8.81
N GLY A 97 5.33 -9.55 -8.55
CA GLY A 97 5.36 -10.67 -9.48
C GLY A 97 6.66 -11.47 -9.44
N SER A 98 6.72 -12.52 -10.26
CA SER A 98 7.91 -13.37 -10.42
C SER A 98 9.06 -12.63 -11.11
N VAL A 99 10.29 -13.15 -11.04
CA VAL A 99 11.47 -12.57 -11.70
C VAL A 99 11.23 -12.29 -13.20
N MET A 100 10.53 -13.19 -13.91
CA MET A 100 10.17 -12.99 -15.33
C MET A 100 9.18 -11.84 -15.57
N GLN A 101 8.41 -11.45 -14.56
CA GLN A 101 7.46 -10.34 -14.59
C GLN A 101 8.10 -9.02 -14.10
N GLN A 102 9.25 -9.12 -13.42
CA GLN A 102 10.03 -8.00 -12.91
C GLN A 102 11.03 -7.44 -13.94
N ASP A 103 11.19 -8.11 -15.09
CA ASP A 103 12.16 -7.77 -16.15
C ASP A 103 11.82 -6.46 -16.92
N GLY A 104 10.78 -5.72 -16.48
CA GLY A 104 10.45 -4.41 -17.00
C GLY A 104 11.21 -3.30 -16.26
N GLU A 105 11.96 -2.48 -16.99
CA GLU A 105 12.67 -1.30 -16.45
C GLU A 105 11.78 -0.32 -15.66
N TRP A 106 10.46 -0.38 -15.87
CA TRP A 106 9.49 0.54 -15.26
C TRP A 106 9.59 0.62 -13.73
N ASN A 107 9.70 -0.52 -13.06
CA ASN A 107 9.71 -0.54 -11.60
C ASN A 107 11.07 -0.07 -11.04
N ASN A 108 12.15 0.02 -11.82
CA ASN A 108 13.49 0.34 -11.31
C ASN A 108 13.57 1.75 -10.73
N VAL A 109 13.03 2.75 -11.43
CA VAL A 109 13.02 4.14 -10.97
C VAL A 109 12.20 4.28 -9.68
N GLU A 110 11.04 3.63 -9.64
CA GLU A 110 10.12 3.68 -8.50
C GLU A 110 10.66 2.87 -7.31
N ASN A 111 11.36 1.75 -7.56
CA ASN A 111 12.06 0.97 -6.55
C ASN A 111 13.19 1.79 -5.91
N LYS A 112 13.92 2.59 -6.71
CA LYS A 112 14.94 3.49 -6.18
C LYS A 112 14.33 4.55 -5.28
N LYS A 113 13.26 5.22 -5.71
CA LYS A 113 12.52 6.20 -4.89
C LYS A 113 12.04 5.60 -3.57
N LEU A 114 11.45 4.40 -3.62
CA LEU A 114 10.98 3.70 -2.43
C LEU A 114 12.13 3.34 -1.48
N THR A 115 13.24 2.86 -2.03
CA THR A 115 14.45 2.50 -1.26
C THR A 115 15.05 3.73 -0.58
N ASP A 116 15.14 4.86 -1.30
CA ASP A 116 15.65 6.10 -0.75
C ASP A 116 14.74 6.62 0.36
N ALA A 117 13.42 6.56 0.17
CA ALA A 117 12.43 6.93 1.19
C ALA A 117 12.53 6.08 2.46
N PHE A 118 12.81 4.77 2.34
CA PHE A 118 13.05 3.90 3.50
C PHE A 118 14.32 4.25 4.25
N LYS A 119 15.39 4.64 3.55
CA LYS A 119 16.66 5.09 4.17
C LYS A 119 16.51 6.43 4.89
N THR A 120 15.72 7.34 4.33
CA THR A 120 15.50 8.68 4.90
C THR A 120 14.31 8.74 5.87
N HIS A 121 13.59 7.62 6.03
CA HIS A 121 12.34 7.56 6.79
C HIS A 121 11.33 8.65 6.39
N SER A 122 11.21 8.90 5.09
CA SER A 122 10.30 9.91 4.54
C SER A 122 9.07 9.26 3.89
N ASP A 123 7.96 10.00 3.89
CA ASP A 123 6.76 9.58 3.16
C ASP A 123 7.01 9.63 1.65
N VAL A 124 6.40 8.71 0.90
CA VAL A 124 6.60 8.62 -0.56
C VAL A 124 5.35 8.13 -1.27
N ASN A 125 5.15 8.58 -2.50
CA ASN A 125 4.19 8.01 -3.44
C ASN A 125 4.96 7.44 -4.64
N VAL A 126 4.72 6.17 -4.96
CA VAL A 126 5.36 5.45 -6.07
C VAL A 126 4.31 4.73 -6.90
N ARG A 127 4.65 4.41 -8.16
CA ARG A 127 3.73 3.72 -9.09
C ARG A 127 4.34 2.47 -9.69
N PHE A 128 3.90 1.32 -9.20
CA PHE A 128 4.37 0.03 -9.69
C PHE A 128 3.40 -0.61 -10.68
N LEU A 129 3.95 -1.42 -11.58
CA LEU A 129 3.20 -2.51 -12.19
C LEU A 129 3.25 -3.72 -11.23
N ASN A 130 2.09 -4.17 -10.76
CA ASN A 130 1.95 -5.31 -9.85
C ASN A 130 1.01 -6.36 -10.43
N PHE A 131 1.04 -7.55 -9.82
CA PHE A 131 0.25 -8.69 -10.24
C PHE A 131 -0.61 -9.19 -9.08
N LYS A 132 -1.89 -9.42 -9.36
CA LYS A 132 -2.82 -10.05 -8.41
C LYS A 132 -2.44 -11.52 -8.20
N GLY A 133 -2.97 -12.16 -7.16
CA GLY A 133 -2.74 -13.59 -6.90
C GLY A 133 -3.15 -14.50 -8.07
N ASN A 134 -4.10 -14.06 -8.90
CA ASN A 134 -4.49 -14.75 -10.14
C ASN A 134 -3.61 -14.42 -11.37
N GLY A 135 -2.51 -13.70 -11.19
CA GLY A 135 -1.57 -13.32 -12.26
C GLY A 135 -2.01 -12.13 -13.12
N ARG A 136 -3.14 -11.47 -12.83
CA ARG A 136 -3.58 -10.30 -13.62
C ARG A 136 -2.75 -9.05 -13.29
N PRO A 137 -2.20 -8.35 -14.29
CA PRO A 137 -1.46 -7.11 -14.07
C PRO A 137 -2.40 -5.96 -13.69
N PHE A 138 -1.94 -5.08 -12.82
CA PHE A 138 -2.60 -3.84 -12.47
C PHE A 138 -1.57 -2.76 -12.08
N GLY A 139 -1.93 -1.49 -12.28
CA GLY A 139 -1.15 -0.37 -11.76
C GLY A 139 -1.41 -0.19 -10.27
N ASN A 140 -0.36 -0.15 -9.47
CA ASN A 140 -0.41 0.14 -8.04
C ASN A 140 0.20 1.52 -7.78
N SER A 141 -0.64 2.53 -7.49
CA SER A 141 -0.14 3.76 -6.88
C SER A 141 -0.08 3.54 -5.37
N LEU A 142 1.12 3.28 -4.88
CA LEU A 142 1.41 2.99 -3.49
C LEU A 142 1.88 4.27 -2.81
N THR A 143 1.14 4.69 -1.79
CA THR A 143 1.58 5.73 -0.86
C THR A 143 2.08 5.07 0.41
N VAL A 144 3.33 5.33 0.79
CA VAL A 144 3.90 4.84 2.04
C VAL A 144 4.09 6.02 2.99
N LEU A 145 3.50 5.90 4.17
CA LEU A 145 3.66 6.85 5.27
C LEU A 145 4.46 6.19 6.38
N VAL A 146 5.43 6.91 6.94
CA VAL A 146 6.21 6.41 8.09
C VAL A 146 5.43 6.70 9.36
N LEU A 147 5.07 5.67 10.12
CA LEU A 147 4.44 5.82 11.43
C LEU A 147 5.50 5.75 12.52
N ARG A 148 5.42 6.68 13.47
CA ARG A 148 6.46 6.92 14.47
C ARG A 148 5.95 6.75 15.88
N ASP A 149 6.87 6.40 16.78
CA ASP A 149 6.62 6.40 18.21
C ASP A 149 6.66 7.81 18.81
N LYS A 150 6.51 7.87 20.14
CA LYS A 150 6.52 9.12 20.92
C LYS A 150 7.88 9.82 20.89
N GLU A 151 8.96 9.08 20.67
CA GLU A 151 10.33 9.58 20.52
C GLU A 151 10.65 9.95 19.06
N ASN A 152 9.66 9.84 18.17
CA ASN A 152 9.74 10.13 16.75
C ASN A 152 10.60 9.11 15.95
N ASN A 153 10.87 7.94 16.52
CA ASN A 153 11.53 6.85 15.82
C ASN A 153 10.56 6.16 14.85
N PRO A 154 11.00 5.76 13.65
CA PRO A 154 10.18 5.02 12.69
C PRO A 154 9.94 3.59 13.20
N VAL A 155 8.68 3.24 13.45
CA VAL A 155 8.30 1.91 13.97
C VAL A 155 7.55 1.08 12.93
N TYR A 156 6.71 1.72 12.12
CA TYR A 156 5.93 1.04 11.09
C TYR A 156 5.88 1.84 9.79
N HIS A 157 5.56 1.16 8.70
CA HIS A 157 5.17 1.76 7.43
C HIS A 157 3.69 1.49 7.18
N LEU A 158 2.92 2.52 6.86
CA LEU A 158 1.54 2.42 6.41
C LEU A 158 1.50 2.55 4.89
N GLY A 159 1.18 1.47 4.20
CA GLY A 159 0.98 1.43 2.75
C GLY A 159 -0.49 1.61 2.41
N VAL A 160 -0.84 2.66 1.68
CA VAL A 160 -2.19 2.87 1.10
C VAL A 160 -2.10 2.67 -0.40
N ILE A 161 -2.95 1.79 -0.91
CA ILE A 161 -2.92 1.37 -2.31
C ILE A 161 -4.09 1.98 -3.06
N LYS A 162 -3.80 2.52 -4.25
CA LYS A 162 -4.81 2.87 -5.23
C LYS A 162 -4.58 2.05 -6.48
N ILE A 163 -5.54 1.19 -6.79
CA ILE A 163 -5.56 0.46 -8.06
C ILE A 163 -5.83 1.47 -9.17
N VAL A 164 -4.88 1.56 -10.09
CA VAL A 164 -4.95 2.43 -11.26
C VAL A 164 -4.73 1.59 -12.52
N ALA A 165 -5.03 2.18 -13.68
CA ALA A 165 -4.65 1.57 -14.95
C ALA A 165 -3.13 1.29 -14.94
N PRO A 166 -2.70 0.16 -15.50
CA PRO A 166 -1.27 -0.12 -15.62
C PRO A 166 -0.62 0.99 -16.47
N PRO A 167 0.59 1.44 -16.11
CA PRO A 167 1.25 2.57 -16.77
C PRO A 167 1.62 2.27 -18.23
N VAL A 168 1.73 1.00 -18.59
CA VAL A 168 1.93 0.49 -19.95
C VAL A 168 1.00 -0.70 -20.17
N SER A 169 0.59 -0.95 -21.42
CA SER A 169 -0.07 -2.22 -21.75
C SER A 169 0.94 -3.35 -21.45
N PRO A 170 0.60 -4.31 -20.58
CA PRO A 170 1.47 -5.45 -20.31
C PRO A 170 1.54 -6.43 -21.49
N PHE A 171 0.78 -6.13 -22.55
CA PHE A 171 0.67 -6.85 -23.80
C PHE A 171 1.15 -5.93 -24.93
N GLY A 172 1.98 -6.44 -25.84
CA GLY A 172 2.45 -5.66 -27.00
C GLY A 172 1.28 -5.16 -27.86
N PRO A 173 1.52 -4.23 -28.80
CA PRO A 173 0.46 -3.79 -29.72
C PRO A 173 -0.06 -5.01 -30.52
N GLY A 174 -1.23 -5.54 -30.11
CA GLY A 174 -1.86 -6.71 -30.74
C GLY A 174 -2.23 -7.84 -29.78
N ASP A 175 -1.63 -7.90 -28.58
CA ASP A 175 -1.91 -8.96 -27.62
C ASP A 175 -3.06 -8.51 -26.69
N THR A 176 -4.13 -9.32 -26.63
CA THR A 176 -5.22 -9.09 -25.67
C THR A 176 -5.04 -9.96 -24.44
N ALA A 177 -5.41 -9.42 -23.27
CA ALA A 177 -5.34 -10.15 -22.01
C ALA A 177 -6.08 -11.50 -22.12
N PRO A 178 -5.51 -12.61 -21.59
CA PRO A 178 -6.21 -13.89 -21.61
C PRO A 178 -7.53 -13.75 -20.87
N VAL A 179 -8.63 -13.89 -21.61
CA VAL A 179 -9.98 -13.93 -21.05
C VAL A 179 -10.06 -15.18 -20.17
N SER A 180 -10.18 -14.96 -18.86
CA SER A 180 -10.43 -16.05 -17.91
C SER A 180 -11.75 -16.72 -18.28
N LYS A 181 -11.67 -17.92 -18.86
CA LYS A 181 -12.85 -18.78 -19.06
C LYS A 181 -13.41 -19.07 -17.67
N LYS A 182 -14.55 -18.45 -17.33
CA LYS A 182 -15.34 -18.84 -16.16
C LYS A 182 -15.62 -20.33 -16.28
N LYS A 183 -15.04 -21.14 -15.38
CA LYS A 183 -15.37 -22.55 -15.23
C LYS A 183 -16.82 -22.58 -14.74
N LYS A 184 -17.78 -22.88 -15.62
CA LYS A 184 -19.17 -23.15 -15.24
C LYS A 184 -19.13 -24.32 -14.24
N ARG A 185 -19.62 -24.07 -13.03
CA ARG A 185 -20.07 -25.13 -12.12
C ARG A 185 -21.50 -25.48 -12.52
#